data_AF-A0A352F5S9-F1
#
_entry.id   AF-A0A352F5S9-F1
#
_cell.length_a   1.000
_cell.length_b   1.000
_cell.length_c   1.000
_cell.angle_alpha   90.00
_cell.angle_beta   90.00
_cell.angle_gamma   90.00
#
_symmetry.space_group_name_H-M   'P 1'
#
loop_
_entity.id
_entity.type
_entity.pdbx_description
1 polymer ?
#
loop_
_entity_poly.entity_id
_entity_poly.type
_entity_poly.pdbx_seq_one_letter_code
_entity_poly.pdbx_strand_id
1 'polypeptide(L)'
;MCTGVVALILSCFIFTNQAVAKTSAAAKGVTPTATQSQAQLESTQQNLEQLRADLLSFVQAYKEFAAGVGMNKQAEAFEISAQQIRGLPLKQLDVLRNLMPDTARINSATQKLRAQVQLQQAKSRSSYEMKYQVPGPLTNSPGFPGADYPSCGSTRTSEAIIDASDIALFTAEAVREAASRACDEVIVVLGEGGNGSLVCIITDGIYIAAKIVNYGLHFCNDKIDQAELLASYARLDHLHSDLEASVVNDNANKTSIINNDNSNTTNIVANDNANKTSIINNDNTNTTNIINNDNANTTNILVNANANKNELRDLVLRTQIEADLASTDSAVLVALYLTPTAHGGYLDLVRTIVAQTIANIQASGGSTGQAASLLSQGDAARTAGDFKGAYTLYRKAYKAAAK
;
A
#
# COMPACT_ATOMS: atom_id res chain seq x y z
N MET A 1 -23.22 18.83 -14.26
CA MET A 1 -23.30 18.47 -15.69
C MET A 1 -24.35 17.38 -15.83
N CYS A 2 -25.59 17.79 -16.08
CA CYS A 2 -26.68 16.92 -16.52
C CYS A 2 -26.72 17.01 -18.04
N THR A 3 -26.67 15.88 -18.76
CA THR A 3 -27.17 15.78 -20.14
C THR A 3 -27.21 14.33 -20.63
N GLY A 4 -28.42 13.88 -21.02
CA GLY A 4 -28.70 12.90 -22.06
C GLY A 4 -28.46 11.42 -21.72
N VAL A 5 -29.23 10.45 -22.19
CA VAL A 5 -30.13 10.42 -23.36
C VAL A 5 -31.22 9.37 -23.12
N VAL A 6 -32.47 9.77 -23.41
CA VAL A 6 -33.63 8.91 -23.62
C VAL A 6 -33.53 8.31 -25.02
N ALA A 7 -33.58 6.98 -25.15
CA ALA A 7 -33.75 6.30 -26.43
C ALA A 7 -34.55 4.99 -26.30
N LEU A 8 -35.77 5.05 -26.85
CA LEU A 8 -36.66 3.96 -27.27
C LEU A 8 -35.96 2.83 -28.04
N ILE A 9 -36.32 1.57 -27.78
CA ILE A 9 -36.62 0.45 -28.75
C ILE A 9 -37.44 -0.59 -27.96
N LEU A 10 -38.78 -0.58 -27.89
CA LEU A 10 -39.79 -1.12 -28.82
C LEU A 10 -39.30 -2.23 -29.78
N SER A 11 -39.43 -3.51 -29.38
CA SER A 11 -39.48 -4.77 -30.18
C SER A 11 -39.30 -5.94 -29.18
N CYS A 12 -39.95 -7.10 -29.15
CA CYS A 12 -40.82 -7.81 -30.07
C CYS A 12 -41.48 -8.94 -29.25
N PHE A 13 -42.76 -8.83 -28.85
CA PHE A 13 -43.54 -9.99 -28.40
C PHE A 13 -44.37 -10.42 -29.60
N ILE A 14 -43.86 -11.43 -30.32
CA ILE A 14 -44.60 -12.12 -31.37
C ILE A 14 -45.68 -12.94 -30.67
N PHE A 15 -46.90 -12.39 -30.64
CA PHE A 15 -48.11 -13.18 -30.57
C PHE A 15 -48.20 -14.00 -31.86
N THR A 16 -47.85 -15.28 -31.82
CA THR A 16 -48.31 -16.22 -32.85
C THR A 16 -49.79 -16.43 -32.65
N ASN A 17 -50.54 -15.78 -33.54
CA ASN A 17 -51.95 -15.96 -33.75
C ASN A 17 -52.31 -17.44 -33.91
N GLN A 18 -53.35 -17.81 -33.19
CA GLN A 18 -54.17 -18.98 -33.38
C GLN A 18 -54.52 -19.21 -34.87
N ALA A 19 -54.13 -20.35 -35.41
CA ALA A 19 -54.90 -21.01 -36.46
C ALA A 19 -55.92 -21.92 -35.77
N VAL A 20 -57.07 -21.36 -35.36
CA VAL A 20 -58.25 -22.15 -35.01
C VAL A 20 -58.75 -22.78 -36.31
N ALA A 21 -58.49 -24.08 -36.46
CA ALA A 21 -59.16 -24.90 -37.45
C ALA A 21 -60.66 -24.91 -37.13
N LYS A 22 -61.45 -24.22 -37.97
CA LYS A 22 -62.89 -24.43 -38.09
C LYS A 22 -63.14 -25.85 -38.59
N THR A 23 -63.40 -26.78 -37.67
CA THR A 23 -64.12 -28.02 -38.01
C THR A 23 -65.61 -27.79 -37.80
N SER A 24 -66.34 -27.83 -38.91
CA SER A 24 -67.79 -27.76 -38.97
C SER A 24 -68.40 -28.96 -38.23
N ALA A 25 -68.98 -28.73 -37.05
CA ALA A 25 -69.86 -29.69 -36.41
C ALA A 25 -71.19 -29.72 -37.16
N ALA A 26 -71.52 -30.89 -37.70
CA ALA A 26 -72.79 -31.18 -38.32
C ALA A 26 -73.94 -31.01 -37.31
N ALA A 27 -74.91 -30.17 -37.67
CA ALA A 27 -76.19 -30.08 -36.98
C ALA A 27 -76.97 -31.39 -37.17
N LYS A 28 -76.93 -32.26 -36.17
CA LYS A 28 -77.91 -33.34 -35.98
C LYS A 28 -78.98 -32.84 -35.02
N GLY A 29 -80.20 -32.74 -35.52
CA GLY A 29 -81.37 -32.36 -34.73
C GLY A 29 -81.57 -33.30 -33.54
N VAL A 30 -81.70 -32.71 -32.35
CA VAL A 30 -82.05 -33.41 -31.12
C VAL A 30 -83.54 -33.22 -30.88
N THR A 31 -84.28 -34.30 -31.14
CA THR A 31 -85.65 -34.53 -30.66
C THR A 31 -85.68 -34.57 -29.12
N PRO A 32 -86.72 -34.03 -28.46
CA PRO A 32 -86.83 -34.04 -27.01
C PRO A 32 -87.28 -35.42 -26.53
N THR A 33 -86.33 -36.26 -26.11
CA THR A 33 -86.65 -37.54 -25.47
C THR A 33 -86.45 -37.40 -23.96
N ALA A 34 -87.56 -37.12 -23.28
CA ALA A 34 -87.67 -37.11 -21.83
C ALA A 34 -87.60 -38.55 -21.28
N THR A 35 -86.41 -38.98 -20.86
CA THR A 35 -86.18 -39.84 -19.67
C THR A 35 -84.67 -39.90 -19.42
N GLN A 36 -84.13 -39.00 -18.58
CA GLN A 36 -82.82 -39.24 -17.99
C GLN A 36 -82.95 -40.50 -17.14
N SER A 37 -82.15 -41.53 -17.44
CA SER A 37 -82.11 -42.72 -16.58
C SER A 37 -81.57 -42.29 -15.21
N GLN A 38 -82.08 -42.89 -14.12
CA GLN A 38 -81.63 -42.60 -12.75
C GLN A 38 -80.08 -42.63 -12.64
N ALA A 39 -79.40 -43.46 -13.44
CA ALA A 39 -77.93 -43.55 -13.51
C ALA A 39 -77.23 -42.26 -14.01
N GLN A 40 -77.83 -41.48 -14.92
CA GLN A 40 -77.25 -40.21 -15.39
C GLN A 40 -77.40 -39.09 -14.35
N LEU A 41 -78.51 -39.10 -13.60
CA LEU A 41 -78.74 -38.15 -12.52
C LEU A 41 -77.77 -38.40 -11.35
N GLU A 42 -77.56 -39.68 -10.99
CA GLU A 42 -76.58 -40.09 -9.98
C GLU A 42 -75.14 -39.73 -10.38
N SER A 43 -74.74 -39.98 -11.64
CA SER A 43 -73.41 -39.59 -12.14
C SER A 43 -73.21 -38.07 -12.15
N THR A 44 -74.26 -37.30 -12.47
CA THR A 44 -74.20 -35.84 -12.44
C THR A 44 -74.02 -35.32 -11.01
N GLN A 45 -74.77 -35.86 -10.05
CA GLN A 45 -74.67 -35.48 -8.65
C GLN A 45 -73.29 -35.83 -8.07
N GLN A 46 -72.73 -37.00 -8.41
CA GLN A 46 -71.38 -37.39 -8.02
C GLN A 46 -70.32 -36.42 -8.56
N ASN A 47 -70.42 -36.01 -9.83
CA ASN A 47 -69.49 -35.06 -10.43
C ASN A 47 -69.56 -33.66 -9.78
N LEU A 48 -70.73 -33.23 -9.30
CA LEU A 48 -70.90 -31.94 -8.61
C LEU A 48 -70.36 -31.96 -7.18
N GLU A 49 -70.57 -33.06 -6.46
CA GLU A 49 -69.96 -33.26 -5.15
C GLU A 49 -68.43 -33.37 -5.26
N GLN A 50 -67.92 -34.00 -6.32
CA GLN A 50 -66.49 -34.01 -6.61
C GLN A 50 -65.95 -32.59 -6.86
N LEU A 51 -66.64 -31.77 -7.64
CA LEU A 51 -66.25 -30.36 -7.84
C LEU A 51 -66.24 -29.57 -6.52
N ARG A 52 -67.25 -29.76 -5.67
CA ARG A 52 -67.27 -29.13 -4.33
C ARG A 52 -66.07 -29.58 -3.50
N ALA A 53 -65.75 -30.88 -3.52
CA ALA A 53 -64.60 -31.43 -2.81
C ALA A 53 -63.29 -30.84 -3.34
N ASP A 54 -63.12 -30.71 -4.65
CA ASP A 54 -61.93 -30.12 -5.28
C ASP A 54 -61.76 -28.64 -4.90
N LEU A 55 -62.85 -27.85 -4.92
CA LEU A 55 -62.85 -26.45 -4.50
C LEU A 55 -62.52 -26.29 -3.02
N LEU A 56 -63.11 -27.12 -2.14
CA LEU A 56 -62.79 -27.11 -0.71
C LEU A 56 -61.34 -27.54 -0.46
N SER A 57 -60.84 -28.52 -1.21
CA SER A 57 -59.46 -28.99 -1.13
C SER A 57 -58.49 -27.89 -1.51
N PHE A 58 -58.80 -27.11 -2.56
CA PHE A 58 -58.03 -25.97 -3.01
C PHE A 58 -58.00 -24.83 -1.98
N VAL A 59 -59.17 -24.42 -1.47
CA VAL A 59 -59.25 -23.37 -0.44
C VAL A 59 -58.53 -23.78 0.84
N GLN A 60 -58.64 -25.06 1.24
CA GLN A 60 -57.93 -25.59 2.40
C GLN A 60 -56.41 -25.63 2.17
N ALA A 61 -55.94 -26.02 0.99
CA ALA A 61 -54.51 -25.97 0.66
C ALA A 61 -53.97 -24.53 0.69
N TYR A 62 -54.78 -23.57 0.26
CA TYR A 62 -54.44 -22.14 0.34
C TYR A 62 -54.39 -21.61 1.77
N LYS A 63 -55.33 -22.03 2.61
CA LYS A 63 -55.34 -21.71 4.03
C LYS A 63 -54.07 -22.23 4.71
N GLU A 64 -53.74 -23.50 4.47
CA GLU A 64 -52.52 -24.14 5.00
C GLU A 64 -51.26 -23.45 4.50
N PHE A 65 -51.25 -23.06 3.22
CA PHE A 65 -50.17 -22.28 2.62
C PHE A 65 -50.02 -20.90 3.28
N ALA A 66 -51.10 -20.13 3.35
CA ALA A 66 -51.11 -18.80 3.98
C ALA A 66 -50.65 -18.87 5.44
N ALA A 67 -51.13 -19.85 6.21
CA ALA A 67 -50.68 -20.07 7.58
C ALA A 67 -49.19 -20.49 7.64
N GLY A 68 -48.74 -21.36 6.72
CA GLY A 68 -47.35 -21.81 6.63
C GLY A 68 -46.35 -20.69 6.32
N VAL A 69 -46.79 -19.65 5.60
CA VAL A 69 -45.99 -18.43 5.33
C VAL A 69 -46.24 -17.31 6.34
N GLY A 70 -46.94 -17.57 7.45
CA GLY A 70 -47.16 -16.60 8.53
C GLY A 70 -48.28 -15.59 8.28
N MET A 71 -49.08 -15.75 7.22
CA MET A 71 -50.19 -14.89 6.83
C MET A 71 -51.51 -15.35 7.47
N ASN A 72 -51.52 -15.39 8.81
CA ASN A 72 -52.62 -15.95 9.61
C ASN A 72 -53.98 -15.25 9.38
N LYS A 73 -53.98 -13.93 9.13
CA LYS A 73 -55.21 -13.17 8.83
C LYS A 73 -55.84 -13.60 7.50
N GLN A 74 -55.02 -13.95 6.52
CA GLN A 74 -55.46 -14.41 5.21
C GLN A 74 -55.93 -15.85 5.28
N ALA A 75 -55.30 -16.69 6.11
CA ALA A 75 -55.77 -18.03 6.40
C ALA A 75 -57.21 -18.05 6.98
N GLU A 76 -57.56 -17.05 7.79
CA GLU A 76 -58.93 -16.87 8.31
C GLU A 76 -59.94 -16.54 7.21
N ALA A 77 -59.59 -15.68 6.25
CA ALA A 77 -60.44 -15.35 5.10
C ALA A 77 -60.72 -16.57 4.19
N PHE A 78 -59.76 -17.49 4.05
CA PHE A 78 -59.97 -18.74 3.33
C PHE A 78 -60.92 -19.69 4.08
N GLU A 79 -60.93 -19.71 5.41
CA GLU A 79 -61.90 -20.50 6.17
C GLU A 79 -63.34 -20.02 5.95
N ILE A 80 -63.54 -18.70 5.90
CA ILE A 80 -64.85 -18.11 5.58
C ILE A 80 -65.30 -18.57 4.19
N SER A 81 -64.41 -18.51 3.20
CA SER A 81 -64.69 -18.95 1.83
C SER A 81 -65.02 -20.45 1.76
N ALA A 82 -64.31 -21.29 2.54
CA ALA A 82 -64.59 -22.72 2.64
C ALA A 82 -65.98 -23.00 3.21
N GLN A 83 -66.40 -22.27 4.24
CA GLN A 83 -67.76 -22.38 4.79
C GLN A 83 -68.83 -22.00 3.77
N GLN A 84 -68.59 -20.95 2.99
CA GLN A 84 -69.53 -20.55 1.95
C GLN A 84 -69.63 -21.59 0.82
N ILE A 85 -68.52 -22.22 0.40
CA ILE A 85 -68.55 -23.32 -0.59
C ILE A 85 -69.34 -24.53 -0.07
N ARG A 86 -69.20 -24.88 1.21
CA ARG A 86 -69.98 -25.99 1.82
C ARG A 86 -71.49 -25.74 1.72
N GLY A 87 -71.91 -24.47 1.82
CA GLY A 87 -73.31 -24.05 1.75
C GLY A 87 -73.88 -23.89 0.34
N LEU A 88 -73.08 -24.04 -0.72
CA LEU A 88 -73.54 -23.83 -2.10
C LEU A 88 -74.55 -24.91 -2.54
N PRO A 89 -75.75 -24.56 -3.02
CA PRO A 89 -76.70 -25.53 -3.59
C PRO A 89 -76.13 -26.24 -4.84
N LEU A 90 -76.50 -27.51 -5.05
CA LEU A 90 -76.06 -28.32 -6.21
C LEU A 90 -76.33 -27.64 -7.56
N LYS A 91 -77.43 -26.89 -7.69
CA LYS A 91 -77.75 -26.11 -8.89
C LYS A 91 -76.66 -25.06 -9.22
N GLN A 92 -76.13 -24.38 -8.20
CA GLN A 92 -75.08 -23.37 -8.38
C GLN A 92 -73.72 -24.01 -8.72
N LEU A 93 -73.44 -25.21 -8.17
CA LEU A 93 -72.27 -25.99 -8.54
C LEU A 93 -72.33 -26.47 -10.00
N ASP A 94 -73.50 -26.79 -10.53
CA ASP A 94 -73.65 -27.23 -11.92
C ASP A 94 -73.36 -26.11 -12.91
N VAL A 95 -73.87 -24.92 -12.63
CA VAL A 95 -73.54 -23.71 -13.38
C VAL A 95 -72.03 -23.46 -13.36
N LEU A 96 -71.40 -23.56 -12.18
CA LEU A 96 -69.97 -23.37 -12.01
C LEU A 96 -69.14 -24.44 -12.76
N ARG A 97 -69.58 -25.70 -12.74
CA ARG A 97 -68.94 -26.81 -13.47
C ARG A 97 -68.94 -26.57 -14.98
N ASN A 98 -70.07 -26.12 -15.53
CA ASN A 98 -70.22 -25.92 -16.96
C ASN A 98 -69.31 -24.78 -17.49
N LEU A 99 -68.94 -23.85 -16.62
CA LEU A 99 -68.02 -22.75 -16.94
C LEU A 99 -66.54 -23.10 -16.69
N MET A 100 -66.28 -24.20 -15.97
CA MET A 100 -64.93 -24.72 -15.71
C MET A 100 -64.84 -26.21 -16.09
N PRO A 101 -64.78 -26.53 -17.39
CA PRO A 101 -64.72 -27.92 -17.85
C PRO A 101 -63.45 -28.66 -17.42
N ASP A 102 -62.40 -27.94 -16.98
CA ASP A 102 -61.09 -28.48 -16.61
C ASP A 102 -60.82 -28.31 -15.10
N THR A 103 -61.40 -29.19 -14.28
CA THR A 103 -61.13 -29.25 -12.83
C THR A 103 -59.73 -29.76 -12.50
N ALA A 104 -59.00 -30.32 -13.47
CA ALA A 104 -57.65 -30.84 -13.26
C ALA A 104 -56.66 -29.73 -12.87
N ARG A 105 -56.91 -28.49 -13.31
CA ARG A 105 -56.12 -27.31 -12.91
C ARG A 105 -56.23 -27.01 -11.42
N ILE A 106 -57.43 -27.10 -10.86
CA ILE A 106 -57.69 -26.88 -9.42
C ILE A 106 -56.93 -27.94 -8.62
N ASN A 107 -57.01 -29.20 -9.04
CA ASN A 107 -56.32 -30.31 -8.38
C ASN A 107 -54.79 -30.20 -8.49
N SER A 108 -54.27 -29.79 -9.64
CA SER A 108 -52.83 -29.56 -9.83
C SER A 108 -52.31 -28.42 -8.95
N ALA A 109 -53.02 -27.28 -8.89
CA ALA A 109 -52.66 -26.16 -8.03
C ALA A 109 -52.71 -26.55 -6.54
N THR A 110 -53.75 -27.28 -6.13
CA THR A 110 -53.91 -27.83 -4.77
C THR A 110 -52.73 -28.71 -4.37
N GLN A 111 -52.32 -29.64 -5.24
CA GLN A 111 -51.19 -30.53 -4.98
C GLN A 111 -49.88 -29.74 -4.86
N LYS A 112 -49.65 -28.75 -5.73
CA LYS A 112 -48.46 -27.89 -5.67
C LYS A 112 -48.40 -27.09 -4.36
N LEU A 113 -49.51 -26.49 -3.94
CA LEU A 113 -49.57 -25.75 -2.66
C LEU A 113 -49.25 -26.66 -1.47
N ARG A 114 -49.87 -27.84 -1.39
CA ARG A 114 -49.61 -28.79 -0.30
C ARG A 114 -48.19 -29.31 -0.29
N ALA A 115 -47.61 -29.58 -1.47
CA ALA A 115 -46.21 -29.98 -1.58
C ALA A 115 -45.27 -28.90 -1.01
N GLN A 116 -45.53 -27.62 -1.31
CA GLN A 116 -44.73 -26.52 -0.75
C GLN A 116 -44.90 -26.37 0.77
N VAL A 117 -46.11 -26.50 1.29
CA VAL A 117 -46.35 -26.48 2.75
C VAL A 117 -45.56 -27.57 3.46
N GLN A 118 -45.59 -28.79 2.93
CA GLN A 118 -44.85 -29.92 3.49
C GLN A 118 -43.32 -29.69 3.46
N LEU A 119 -42.81 -29.15 2.35
CA LEU A 119 -41.39 -28.81 2.23
C LEU A 119 -40.99 -27.71 3.21
N GLN A 120 -41.83 -26.70 3.43
CA GLN A 120 -41.56 -25.61 4.36
C GLN A 120 -41.57 -26.11 5.82
N GLN A 121 -42.53 -26.95 6.18
CA GLN A 121 -42.58 -27.62 7.49
C GLN A 121 -41.36 -28.52 7.73
N ALA A 122 -40.85 -29.18 6.69
CA ALA A 122 -39.63 -29.98 6.78
C ALA A 122 -38.38 -29.10 6.99
N LYS A 123 -38.29 -27.96 6.26
CA LYS A 123 -37.17 -27.01 6.40
C LYS A 123 -37.14 -26.35 7.78
N SER A 124 -38.28 -25.96 8.35
CA SER A 124 -38.34 -25.38 9.70
C SER A 124 -37.89 -26.35 10.81
N ARG A 125 -37.90 -27.67 10.54
CA ARG A 125 -37.40 -28.69 11.48
C ARG A 125 -35.90 -28.94 11.35
N SER A 126 -35.27 -28.48 10.26
CA SER A 126 -33.88 -28.80 9.90
C SER A 126 -32.92 -27.61 10.01
N SER A 127 -33.35 -26.47 10.55
CA SER A 127 -32.49 -25.30 10.76
C SER A 127 -31.50 -25.55 11.90
N TYR A 128 -30.43 -26.28 11.60
CA TYR A 128 -29.24 -26.35 12.42
C TYR A 128 -28.33 -25.19 11.99
N GLU A 129 -28.20 -24.17 12.84
CA GLU A 129 -27.33 -23.02 12.61
C GLU A 129 -25.88 -23.49 12.48
N MET A 130 -25.35 -23.51 11.25
CA MET A 130 -23.89 -23.53 11.07
C MET A 130 -23.35 -22.14 11.36
N LYS A 131 -22.96 -21.91 12.61
CA LYS A 131 -22.12 -20.76 12.99
C LYS A 131 -20.73 -20.98 12.42
N TYR A 132 -20.50 -20.46 11.21
CA TYR A 132 -19.15 -20.33 10.68
C TYR A 132 -18.40 -19.27 11.49
N GLN A 133 -17.59 -19.72 12.45
CA GLN A 133 -16.55 -18.90 13.06
C GLN A 133 -15.43 -18.73 12.03
N VAL A 134 -15.47 -17.62 11.29
CA VAL A 134 -14.35 -17.19 10.47
C VAL A 134 -13.24 -16.71 11.42
N PRO A 135 -12.01 -17.23 11.32
CA PRO A 135 -10.88 -16.74 12.11
C PRO A 135 -10.66 -15.26 11.81
N GLY A 136 -10.78 -14.41 12.84
CA GLY A 136 -10.74 -12.95 12.67
C GLY A 136 -9.38 -12.46 12.15
N PRO A 137 -9.34 -11.64 11.10
CA PRO A 137 -8.12 -10.96 10.69
C PRO A 137 -7.81 -9.78 11.62
N LEU A 138 -6.51 -9.53 11.78
CA LEU A 138 -5.84 -8.55 12.64
C LEU A 138 -6.01 -7.09 12.22
N THR A 139 -7.21 -6.65 11.83
CA THR A 139 -7.44 -5.27 11.38
C THR A 139 -8.57 -4.63 12.16
N ASN A 140 -8.28 -3.52 12.84
CA ASN A 140 -9.24 -2.68 13.56
C ASN A 140 -10.25 -1.96 12.63
N SER A 141 -10.59 -2.54 11.48
CA SER A 141 -11.63 -1.98 10.61
C SER A 141 -12.99 -2.34 11.21
N PRO A 142 -13.89 -1.36 11.43
CA PRO A 142 -15.28 -1.66 11.72
C PRO A 142 -15.79 -2.54 10.58
N GLY A 143 -16.28 -3.73 10.90
CA GLY A 143 -16.69 -4.69 9.87
C GLY A 143 -17.70 -4.10 8.87
N PHE A 144 -17.86 -4.76 7.73
CA PHE A 144 -18.74 -4.30 6.67
C PHE A 144 -20.15 -3.93 7.15
N PRO A 145 -20.76 -2.85 6.63
CA PRO A 145 -22.13 -2.49 6.97
C PRO A 145 -23.09 -3.65 6.67
N GLY A 146 -23.99 -3.91 7.62
CA GLY A 146 -25.06 -4.89 7.48
C GLY A 146 -26.15 -4.40 6.53
N ALA A 147 -26.93 -5.34 5.99
CA ALA A 147 -28.16 -5.00 5.28
C ALA A 147 -29.26 -4.66 6.29
N ASP A 148 -29.97 -3.57 6.06
CA ASP A 148 -31.15 -3.19 6.84
C ASP A 148 -32.37 -3.94 6.28
N TYR A 149 -32.63 -5.12 6.83
CA TYR A 149 -33.74 -5.94 6.39
C TYR A 149 -35.06 -5.37 6.90
N PRO A 150 -36.10 -5.24 6.05
CA PRO A 150 -37.42 -4.83 6.48
C PRO A 150 -38.05 -5.86 7.42
N SER A 151 -39.25 -5.56 7.94
CA SER A 151 -40.01 -6.43 8.85
C SER A 151 -40.30 -7.85 8.31
N CYS A 152 -40.04 -8.12 7.03
CA CYS A 152 -40.09 -9.45 6.41
C CYS A 152 -38.94 -10.37 6.86
N GLY A 153 -37.93 -9.86 7.55
CA GLY A 153 -36.74 -10.60 7.96
C GLY A 153 -35.69 -10.69 6.84
N SER A 154 -34.63 -11.45 7.10
CA SER A 154 -33.50 -11.65 6.17
C SER A 154 -33.63 -12.89 5.27
N THR A 155 -34.69 -13.68 5.45
CA THR A 155 -34.85 -14.95 4.74
C THR A 155 -35.74 -14.75 3.52
N ARG A 156 -35.16 -14.95 2.33
CA ARG A 156 -35.91 -14.96 1.07
C ARG A 156 -36.96 -16.06 1.07
N THR A 157 -38.16 -15.74 0.59
CA THR A 157 -39.14 -16.77 0.26
C THR A 157 -38.60 -17.58 -0.91
N SER A 158 -38.59 -18.91 -0.76
CA SER A 158 -38.12 -19.83 -1.80
C SER A 158 -38.85 -19.57 -3.12
N GLU A 159 -38.14 -19.57 -4.24
CA GLU A 159 -38.73 -19.40 -5.59
C GLU A 159 -39.91 -20.36 -5.83
N ALA A 160 -39.77 -21.61 -5.40
CA ALA A 160 -40.84 -22.61 -5.47
C ALA A 160 -42.14 -22.26 -4.69
N ILE A 161 -42.05 -21.45 -3.63
CA ILE A 161 -43.21 -20.96 -2.86
C ILE A 161 -43.89 -19.81 -3.63
N ILE A 162 -43.10 -18.92 -4.25
CA ILE A 162 -43.60 -17.84 -5.10
C ILE A 162 -44.34 -18.44 -6.29
N ASP A 163 -43.70 -19.37 -7.02
CA ASP A 163 -44.28 -20.06 -8.18
C ASP A 163 -45.59 -20.75 -7.83
N ALA A 164 -45.64 -21.45 -6.69
CA ALA A 164 -46.87 -22.10 -6.24
C ALA A 164 -47.97 -21.08 -5.93
N SER A 165 -47.62 -19.91 -5.39
CA SER A 165 -48.57 -18.83 -5.14
C SER A 165 -49.07 -18.17 -6.42
N ASP A 166 -48.21 -17.98 -7.44
CA ASP A 166 -48.56 -17.42 -8.75
C ASP A 166 -49.52 -18.35 -9.50
N ILE A 167 -49.21 -19.65 -9.56
CA ILE A 167 -50.05 -20.68 -10.20
C ILE A 167 -51.44 -20.71 -9.55
N ALA A 168 -51.47 -20.62 -8.22
CA ALA A 168 -52.70 -20.71 -7.49
C ALA A 168 -53.52 -19.40 -7.60
N LEU A 169 -52.87 -18.23 -7.71
CA LEU A 169 -53.53 -16.95 -7.99
C LEU A 169 -54.15 -16.99 -9.38
N PHE A 170 -53.41 -17.44 -10.38
CA PHE A 170 -53.91 -17.62 -11.75
C PHE A 170 -55.09 -18.60 -11.79
N THR A 171 -55.06 -19.65 -10.97
CA THR A 171 -56.19 -20.58 -10.83
C THR A 171 -57.40 -19.90 -10.20
N ALA A 172 -57.20 -19.08 -9.16
CA ALA A 172 -58.27 -18.29 -8.54
C ALA A 172 -58.87 -17.25 -9.50
N GLU A 173 -58.05 -16.62 -10.35
CA GLU A 173 -58.49 -15.72 -11.42
C GLU A 173 -59.37 -16.45 -12.43
N ALA A 174 -58.94 -17.63 -12.90
CA ALA A 174 -59.75 -18.44 -13.82
C ALA A 174 -61.11 -18.84 -13.22
N VAL A 175 -61.12 -19.22 -11.93
CA VAL A 175 -62.37 -19.56 -11.21
C VAL A 175 -63.28 -18.33 -11.08
N ARG A 176 -62.71 -17.16 -10.77
CA ARG A 176 -63.45 -15.91 -10.67
C ARG A 176 -64.03 -15.47 -12.02
N GLU A 177 -63.25 -15.53 -13.09
CA GLU A 177 -63.72 -15.20 -14.43
C GLU A 177 -64.86 -16.12 -14.86
N ALA A 178 -64.74 -17.43 -14.62
CA ALA A 178 -65.81 -18.39 -14.88
C ALA A 178 -67.07 -18.04 -14.08
N ALA A 179 -66.94 -17.76 -12.77
CA ALA A 179 -68.07 -17.38 -11.93
C ALA A 179 -68.72 -16.05 -12.34
N SER A 180 -67.93 -15.05 -12.75
CA SER A 180 -68.45 -13.75 -13.20
C SER A 180 -69.39 -13.88 -14.39
N ARG A 181 -69.06 -14.74 -15.37
CA ARG A 181 -69.93 -15.04 -16.51
C ARG A 181 -71.25 -15.68 -16.09
N ALA A 182 -71.21 -16.51 -15.04
CA ALA A 182 -72.40 -17.12 -14.44
C ALA A 182 -73.30 -16.12 -13.72
N CYS A 183 -72.73 -15.04 -13.17
CA CYS A 183 -73.48 -14.01 -12.48
C CYS A 183 -74.13 -13.01 -13.45
N ASP A 184 -73.52 -12.80 -14.63
CA ASP A 184 -74.05 -11.91 -15.66
C ASP A 184 -75.14 -12.58 -16.51
N GLU A 185 -75.12 -13.90 -16.67
CA GLU A 185 -76.25 -14.63 -17.26
C GLU A 185 -77.37 -14.82 -16.24
N VAL A 186 -78.48 -14.09 -16.40
CA VAL A 186 -79.76 -14.43 -15.75
C VAL A 186 -80.26 -15.73 -16.37
N ILE A 187 -79.78 -16.86 -15.87
CA ILE A 187 -80.21 -18.18 -16.30
C ILE A 187 -81.65 -18.39 -15.81
N VAL A 188 -82.63 -18.08 -16.66
CA VAL A 188 -84.04 -18.48 -16.48
C VAL A 188 -84.19 -19.93 -16.94
N VAL A 189 -83.57 -20.86 -16.22
CA VAL A 189 -83.77 -22.30 -16.45
C VAL A 189 -84.83 -22.80 -15.48
N LEU A 190 -85.99 -23.19 -16.04
CA LEU A 190 -87.10 -23.86 -15.34
C LEU A 190 -87.78 -23.05 -14.21
N GLY A 191 -88.07 -21.77 -14.42
CA GLY A 191 -89.12 -21.05 -13.67
C GLY A 191 -88.78 -20.59 -12.24
N GLU A 192 -87.57 -20.81 -11.74
CA GLU A 192 -87.09 -20.24 -10.48
C GLU A 192 -85.84 -19.41 -10.73
N GLY A 193 -85.95 -18.07 -10.59
CA GLY A 193 -84.82 -17.15 -10.71
C GLY A 193 -83.84 -17.34 -9.55
N GLY A 194 -82.83 -18.18 -9.75
CA GLY A 194 -81.72 -18.33 -8.81
C GLY A 194 -80.81 -17.12 -8.88
N ASN A 195 -80.58 -16.46 -7.74
CA ASN A 195 -79.64 -15.34 -7.65
C ASN A 195 -78.19 -15.88 -7.72
N GLY A 196 -77.55 -15.74 -8.88
CA GLY A 196 -76.16 -16.15 -9.11
C GLY A 196 -75.12 -15.37 -8.28
N SER A 197 -75.52 -14.25 -7.66
CA SER A 197 -74.59 -13.36 -6.92
C SER A 197 -73.82 -14.04 -5.79
N LEU A 198 -74.37 -15.11 -5.18
CA LEU A 198 -73.69 -15.81 -4.10
C LEU A 198 -72.40 -16.48 -4.57
N VAL A 199 -72.38 -17.04 -5.80
CA VAL A 199 -71.19 -17.68 -6.37
C VAL A 199 -70.08 -16.66 -6.61
N CYS A 200 -70.44 -15.47 -7.12
CA CYS A 200 -69.47 -14.39 -7.33
C CYS A 200 -68.84 -13.87 -6.04
N ILE A 201 -69.63 -13.71 -4.97
CA ILE A 201 -69.10 -13.25 -3.67
C ILE A 201 -68.03 -14.21 -3.14
N ILE A 202 -68.26 -15.52 -3.30
CA ILE A 202 -67.34 -16.56 -2.81
C ILE A 202 -66.06 -16.58 -3.64
N THR A 203 -66.17 -16.53 -4.97
CA THR A 203 -64.99 -16.55 -5.85
C THR A 203 -64.18 -15.27 -5.74
N ASP A 204 -64.81 -14.12 -5.50
CA ASP A 204 -64.14 -12.86 -5.23
C ASP A 204 -63.37 -12.91 -3.90
N GLY A 205 -63.94 -13.52 -2.86
CA GLY A 205 -63.26 -13.74 -1.58
C GLY A 205 -61.97 -14.55 -1.73
N ILE A 206 -62.02 -15.67 -2.47
CA ILE A 206 -60.86 -16.53 -2.74
C ILE A 206 -59.80 -15.79 -3.56
N TYR A 207 -60.23 -15.07 -4.61
CA TYR A 207 -59.33 -14.28 -5.43
C TYR A 207 -58.62 -13.18 -4.64
N ILE A 208 -59.35 -12.40 -3.84
CA ILE A 208 -58.79 -11.32 -3.03
C ILE A 208 -57.80 -11.87 -2.01
N ALA A 209 -58.13 -12.98 -1.33
CA ALA A 209 -57.24 -13.61 -0.37
C ALA A 209 -55.97 -14.15 -1.05
N ALA A 210 -56.09 -14.82 -2.20
CA ALA A 210 -54.96 -15.32 -2.99
C ALA A 210 -54.06 -14.17 -3.47
N LYS A 211 -54.66 -13.07 -3.92
CA LYS A 211 -53.96 -11.86 -4.36
C LYS A 211 -53.17 -11.25 -3.21
N ILE A 212 -53.78 -11.05 -2.04
CA ILE A 212 -53.09 -10.48 -0.88
C ILE A 212 -51.88 -11.34 -0.48
N VAL A 213 -52.01 -12.67 -0.49
CA VAL A 213 -50.90 -13.58 -0.18
C VAL A 213 -49.78 -13.45 -1.21
N ASN A 214 -50.10 -13.54 -2.49
CA ASN A 214 -49.13 -13.44 -3.57
C ASN A 214 -48.39 -12.10 -3.57
N TYR A 215 -49.10 -10.96 -3.47
CA TYR A 215 -48.50 -9.64 -3.37
C TYR A 215 -47.64 -9.49 -2.12
N GLY A 216 -48.05 -10.06 -0.98
CA GLY A 216 -47.27 -10.02 0.25
C GLY A 216 -45.92 -10.75 0.12
N LEU A 217 -45.91 -11.91 -0.54
CA LEU A 217 -44.69 -12.69 -0.78
C LEU A 217 -43.73 -11.98 -1.74
N HIS A 218 -44.23 -11.48 -2.88
CA HIS A 218 -43.44 -10.71 -3.84
C HIS A 218 -42.89 -9.43 -3.22
N PHE A 219 -43.73 -8.68 -2.48
CA PHE A 219 -43.31 -7.46 -1.80
C PHE A 219 -42.16 -7.70 -0.81
N CYS A 220 -42.21 -8.79 -0.03
CA CYS A 220 -41.13 -9.11 0.90
C CYS A 220 -39.82 -9.48 0.19
N ASN A 221 -39.89 -10.25 -0.91
CA ASN A 221 -38.69 -10.60 -1.67
C ASN A 221 -38.07 -9.39 -2.37
N ASP A 222 -38.88 -8.54 -3.03
CA ASP A 222 -38.41 -7.31 -3.66
C ASP A 222 -37.73 -6.38 -2.64
N LYS A 223 -38.24 -6.36 -1.41
CA LYS A 223 -37.68 -5.56 -0.33
C LYS A 223 -36.37 -6.13 0.23
N ILE A 224 -36.24 -7.45 0.28
CA ILE A 224 -34.97 -8.11 0.63
C ILE A 224 -33.93 -7.87 -0.47
N ASP A 225 -34.30 -8.02 -1.75
CA ASP A 225 -33.43 -7.71 -2.89
C ASP A 225 -32.95 -6.25 -2.85
N GLN A 226 -33.86 -5.32 -2.57
CA GLN A 226 -33.52 -3.91 -2.40
C GLN A 226 -32.56 -3.70 -1.22
N ALA A 227 -32.78 -4.35 -0.07
CA ALA A 227 -31.92 -4.22 1.11
C ALA A 227 -30.52 -4.80 0.85
N GLU A 228 -30.42 -5.98 0.22
CA GLU A 228 -29.15 -6.61 -0.15
C GLU A 228 -28.39 -5.78 -1.20
N LEU A 229 -29.11 -5.21 -2.17
CA LEU A 229 -28.51 -4.31 -3.17
C LEU A 229 -27.96 -3.04 -2.53
N LEU A 230 -28.74 -2.36 -1.69
CA LEU A 230 -28.30 -1.16 -0.97
C LEU A 230 -27.12 -1.47 -0.04
N ALA A 231 -27.15 -2.60 0.66
CA ALA A 231 -26.04 -3.05 1.50
C ALA A 231 -24.78 -3.32 0.67
N SER A 232 -24.92 -3.89 -0.53
CA SER A 232 -23.80 -4.12 -1.44
C SER A 232 -23.15 -2.81 -1.88
N TYR A 233 -23.96 -1.79 -2.21
CA TYR A 233 -23.43 -0.44 -2.51
C TYR A 233 -22.75 0.20 -1.28
N ALA A 234 -23.34 0.08 -0.09
CA ALA A 234 -22.73 0.59 1.14
C ALA A 234 -21.39 -0.11 1.46
N ARG A 235 -21.28 -1.41 1.19
CA ARG A 235 -20.03 -2.17 1.36
C ARG A 235 -18.97 -1.75 0.34
N LEU A 236 -19.36 -1.50 -0.92
CA LEU A 236 -18.46 -0.97 -1.93
C LEU A 236 -17.95 0.42 -1.53
N ASP A 237 -18.82 1.28 -1.04
CA ASP A 237 -18.45 2.62 -0.55
C ASP A 237 -17.48 2.55 0.63
N HIS A 238 -17.71 1.62 1.57
CA HIS A 238 -16.79 1.34 2.67
C HIS A 238 -15.43 0.85 2.17
N LEU A 239 -15.39 -0.07 1.19
CA LEU A 239 -14.15 -0.54 0.57
C LEU A 239 -13.39 0.60 -0.12
N HIS A 240 -14.08 1.49 -0.81
CA HIS A 240 -13.48 2.66 -1.45
C HIS A 240 -12.88 3.61 -0.42
N SER A 241 -13.60 3.87 0.68
CA SER A 241 -13.13 4.71 1.78
C SER A 241 -11.90 4.11 2.48
N ASP A 242 -11.92 2.80 2.76
CA ASP A 242 -10.78 2.09 3.35
C ASP A 242 -9.55 2.12 2.42
N LEU A 243 -9.76 1.94 1.11
CA LEU A 243 -8.70 2.01 0.12
C LEU A 243 -8.12 3.43 0.02
N GLU A 244 -8.96 4.46 0.02
CA GLU A 244 -8.53 5.86 0.04
C GLU A 244 -7.69 6.15 1.29
N ALA A 245 -8.15 5.71 2.47
CA ALA A 245 -7.41 5.84 3.71
C ALA A 245 -6.06 5.10 3.67
N SER A 246 -6.01 3.90 3.10
CA SER A 246 -4.76 3.15 2.88
C SER A 246 -3.80 3.91 1.98
N VAL A 247 -4.28 4.48 0.86
CA VAL A 247 -3.45 5.28 -0.06
C VAL A 247 -2.92 6.53 0.61
N VAL A 248 -3.73 7.21 1.44
CA VAL A 248 -3.29 8.36 2.24
C VAL A 248 -2.19 7.95 3.23
N ASN A 249 -2.36 6.81 3.91
CA ASN A 249 -1.35 6.28 4.84
C ASN A 249 -0.04 5.95 4.10
N ASP A 250 -0.10 5.27 2.96
CA ASP A 250 1.06 4.92 2.14
C ASP A 250 1.80 6.16 1.64
N ASN A 251 1.07 7.21 1.22
CA ASN A 251 1.68 8.48 0.81
C ASN A 251 2.35 9.21 1.98
N ALA A 252 1.77 9.17 3.18
CA ALA A 252 2.37 9.74 4.38
C ALA A 252 3.65 8.99 4.79
N ASN A 253 3.63 7.65 4.73
CA ASN A 253 4.79 6.80 5.00
C ASN A 253 5.90 7.07 3.97
N LYS A 254 5.57 7.12 2.68
CA LYS A 254 6.50 7.45 1.59
C LYS A 254 7.17 8.80 1.80
N THR A 255 6.40 9.82 2.17
CA THR A 255 6.92 11.17 2.45
C THR A 255 7.87 11.15 3.65
N SER A 256 7.53 10.42 4.71
CA SER A 256 8.39 10.30 5.90
C SER A 256 9.71 9.61 5.59
N ILE A 257 9.69 8.55 4.78
CA ILE A 257 10.91 7.84 4.33
C ILE A 257 11.81 8.80 3.53
N ILE A 258 11.26 9.50 2.53
CA ILE A 258 12.02 10.46 1.71
C ILE A 258 12.67 11.55 2.56
N ASN A 259 11.95 12.10 3.54
CA ASN A 259 12.48 13.13 4.43
C ASN A 259 13.63 12.61 5.30
N ASN A 260 13.50 11.40 5.84
CA ASN A 260 14.56 10.76 6.62
C ASN A 260 15.80 10.50 5.76
N ASP A 261 15.64 9.98 4.54
CA ASP A 261 16.75 9.70 3.63
C ASP A 261 17.50 10.98 3.21
N ASN A 262 16.77 12.06 2.92
CA ASN A 262 17.35 13.36 2.60
C ASN A 262 18.12 13.96 3.79
N SER A 263 17.57 13.83 5.00
CA SER A 263 18.23 14.27 6.24
C SER A 263 19.53 13.50 6.49
N ASN A 264 19.48 12.16 6.36
CA ASN A 264 20.65 11.30 6.50
C ASN A 264 21.74 11.63 5.47
N THR A 265 21.35 11.81 4.20
CA THR A 265 22.28 12.18 3.13
C THR A 265 22.95 13.53 3.40
N THR A 266 22.19 14.52 3.86
CA THR A 266 22.73 15.85 4.22
C THR A 266 23.75 15.74 5.36
N ASN A 267 23.45 14.94 6.40
CA ASN A 267 24.36 14.73 7.52
C ASN A 267 25.65 14.02 7.12
N ILE A 268 25.57 13.01 6.26
CA ILE A 268 26.75 12.30 5.73
C ILE A 268 27.64 13.27 4.94
N VAL A 269 27.07 14.04 4.00
CA VAL A 269 27.83 15.01 3.20
C VAL A 269 28.49 16.08 4.07
N ALA A 270 27.80 16.57 5.10
CA ALA A 270 28.36 17.54 6.04
C ALA A 270 29.56 16.97 6.81
N ASN A 271 29.45 15.74 7.32
CA ASN A 271 30.52 15.06 8.04
C ASN A 271 31.72 14.78 7.13
N ASP A 272 31.49 14.31 5.90
CA ASP A 272 32.56 14.04 4.93
C ASP A 272 33.34 15.32 4.59
N ASN A 273 32.64 16.44 4.40
CA ASN A 273 33.27 17.74 4.15
C ASN A 273 34.08 18.25 5.35
N ALA A 274 33.58 18.05 6.58
CA ALA A 274 34.30 18.41 7.80
C ALA A 274 35.58 17.56 7.97
N ASN A 275 35.49 16.25 7.72
CA ASN A 275 36.63 15.35 7.74
C ASN A 275 37.66 15.71 6.67
N LYS A 276 37.23 15.96 5.43
CA LYS A 276 38.09 16.41 4.33
C LYS A 276 38.85 17.70 4.69
N THR A 277 38.17 18.67 5.26
CA THR A 277 38.78 19.94 5.70
C THR A 277 39.83 19.71 6.79
N SER A 278 39.53 18.82 7.75
CA SER A 278 40.44 18.49 8.85
C SER A 278 41.73 17.81 8.36
N ILE A 279 41.61 16.89 7.40
CA ILE A 279 42.77 16.23 6.75
C ILE A 279 43.64 17.26 6.03
N ILE A 280 43.04 18.12 5.19
CA ILE A 280 43.78 19.16 4.45
C ILE A 280 44.55 20.09 5.41
N ASN A 281 43.92 20.51 6.51
CA ASN A 281 44.57 21.37 7.50
C ASN A 281 45.73 20.67 8.22
N ASN A 282 45.58 19.38 8.55
CA ASN A 282 46.63 18.57 9.15
C ASN A 282 47.82 18.43 8.18
N ASP A 283 47.57 18.07 6.93
CA ASP A 283 48.58 17.93 5.90
C ASP A 283 49.35 19.23 5.68
N ASN A 284 48.65 20.37 5.55
CA ASN A 284 49.28 21.69 5.40
C ASN A 284 50.16 22.07 6.60
N THR A 285 49.72 21.74 7.82
CA THR A 285 50.50 21.95 9.05
C THR A 285 51.78 21.11 9.03
N ASN A 286 51.66 19.83 8.68
CA ASN A 286 52.81 18.92 8.59
C ASN A 286 53.79 19.37 7.51
N THR A 287 53.31 19.74 6.31
CA THR A 287 54.15 20.29 5.23
C THR A 287 54.90 21.53 5.68
N THR A 288 54.23 22.46 6.37
CA THR A 288 54.87 23.68 6.89
C THR A 288 55.95 23.35 7.92
N ASN A 289 55.69 22.40 8.83
CA ASN A 289 56.66 21.98 9.83
C ASN A 289 57.91 21.32 9.21
N ILE A 290 57.71 20.47 8.19
CA ILE A 290 58.81 19.85 7.45
C ILE A 290 59.67 20.92 6.77
N ILE A 291 59.05 21.84 6.03
CA ILE A 291 59.77 22.94 5.35
C ILE A 291 60.57 23.78 6.34
N ASN A 292 59.99 24.14 7.49
CA ASN A 292 60.68 24.92 8.51
C ASN A 292 61.88 24.17 9.11
N ASN A 293 61.74 22.87 9.38
CA ASN A 293 62.83 22.04 9.88
C ASN A 293 63.95 21.91 8.83
N ASP A 294 63.62 21.65 7.57
CA ASP A 294 64.58 21.53 6.49
C ASP A 294 65.34 22.85 6.25
N ASN A 295 64.65 23.99 6.33
CA ASN A 295 65.28 25.31 6.25
C ASN A 295 66.23 25.59 7.44
N ALA A 296 65.84 25.20 8.65
CA ALA A 296 66.69 25.32 9.84
C ALA A 296 67.93 24.44 9.72
N ASN A 297 67.77 23.18 9.30
CA ASN A 297 68.87 22.25 9.06
C ASN A 297 69.81 22.75 7.97
N THR A 298 69.26 23.24 6.85
CA THR A 298 70.04 23.85 5.75
C THR A 298 70.87 25.03 6.25
N THR A 299 70.28 25.91 7.07
CA THR A 299 70.99 27.05 7.66
C THR A 299 72.12 26.60 8.58
N ASN A 300 71.86 25.61 9.45
CA ASN A 300 72.88 25.06 10.35
C ASN A 300 74.04 24.41 9.59
N ILE A 301 73.74 23.63 8.56
CA ILE A 301 74.77 23.01 7.69
C ILE A 301 75.61 24.10 7.03
N LEU A 302 75.00 25.15 6.50
CA LEU A 302 75.72 26.25 5.84
C LEU A 302 76.62 27.01 6.82
N VAL A 303 76.13 27.30 8.03
CA VAL A 303 76.92 27.95 9.10
C VAL A 303 78.14 27.09 9.46
N ASN A 304 77.93 25.80 9.71
CA ASN A 304 79.02 24.87 10.05
C ASN A 304 80.02 24.72 8.90
N ALA A 305 79.55 24.61 7.66
CA ALA A 305 80.42 24.53 6.49
C ALA A 305 81.30 25.78 6.33
N ASN A 306 80.74 26.97 6.57
CA ASN A 306 81.48 28.22 6.54
C ASN A 306 82.50 28.34 7.68
N ALA A 307 82.16 27.88 8.89
CA ALA A 307 83.09 27.82 10.01
C ALA A 307 84.28 26.91 9.69
N ASN A 308 84.01 25.66 9.27
CA ASN A 308 85.05 24.69 8.88
C ASN A 308 85.93 25.21 7.73
N LYS A 309 85.33 25.88 6.74
CA LYS A 309 86.07 26.51 5.64
C LYS A 309 87.05 27.57 6.14
N ASN A 310 86.62 28.41 7.09
CA ASN A 310 87.48 29.45 7.66
C ASN A 310 88.60 28.84 8.49
N GLU A 311 88.31 27.86 9.34
CA GLU A 311 89.33 27.14 10.12
C GLU A 311 90.38 26.48 9.22
N LEU A 312 89.95 25.80 8.15
CA LEU A 312 90.87 25.18 7.20
C LEU A 312 91.72 26.22 6.48
N ARG A 313 91.13 27.33 6.03
CA ARG A 313 91.88 28.44 5.40
C ARG A 313 92.96 28.97 6.34
N ASP A 314 92.59 29.22 7.60
CA ASP A 314 93.49 29.81 8.58
C ASP A 314 94.61 28.83 8.96
N LEU A 315 94.31 27.53 9.07
CA LEU A 315 95.30 26.47 9.29
C LEU A 315 96.29 26.37 8.12
N VAL A 316 95.79 26.34 6.88
CA VAL A 316 96.64 26.27 5.68
C VAL A 316 97.56 27.48 5.60
N LEU A 317 97.05 28.69 5.83
CA LEU A 317 97.85 29.91 5.81
C LEU A 317 98.94 29.88 6.89
N ARG A 318 98.60 29.44 8.11
CA ARG A 318 99.57 29.27 9.20
C ARG A 318 100.67 28.29 8.81
N THR A 319 100.32 27.11 8.32
CA THR A 319 101.31 26.09 7.92
C THR A 319 102.21 26.59 6.79
N GLN A 320 101.67 27.35 5.82
CA GLN A 320 102.47 27.96 4.76
C GLN A 320 103.48 28.99 5.30
N ILE A 321 103.07 29.82 6.26
CA ILE A 321 103.97 30.77 6.93
C ILE A 321 105.04 30.05 7.74
N GLU A 322 104.67 29.04 8.53
CA GLU A 322 105.63 28.25 9.32
C GLU A 322 106.65 27.55 8.42
N ALA A 323 106.22 27.01 7.27
CA ALA A 323 107.12 26.42 6.28
C ALA A 323 108.09 27.45 5.69
N ASP A 324 107.63 28.67 5.38
CA ASP A 324 108.50 29.76 4.89
C ASP A 324 109.51 30.19 5.96
N LEU A 325 109.06 30.36 7.21
CA LEU A 325 109.92 30.68 8.34
C LEU A 325 111.00 29.62 8.57
N ALA A 326 110.66 28.34 8.42
CA ALA A 326 111.59 27.22 8.57
C ALA A 326 112.60 27.08 7.42
N SER A 327 112.30 27.58 6.23
CA SER A 327 113.16 27.43 5.05
C SER A 327 114.53 28.11 5.21
N THR A 328 115.53 27.84 4.36
CA THR A 328 116.91 28.35 4.50
C THR A 328 117.01 29.88 4.41
N ASP A 329 117.94 30.52 5.12
CA ASP A 329 118.03 32.00 5.17
C ASP A 329 118.18 32.69 3.80
N SER A 330 118.66 31.96 2.79
CA SER A 330 118.78 32.40 1.41
C SER A 330 117.50 32.23 0.57
N ALA A 331 116.45 31.59 1.09
CA ALA A 331 115.19 31.40 0.37
C ALA A 331 114.50 32.74 0.08
N VAL A 332 113.86 32.83 -1.09
CA VAL A 332 113.11 34.01 -1.53
C VAL A 332 111.96 34.26 -0.55
N LEU A 333 111.90 35.49 -0.03
CA LEU A 333 110.85 35.89 0.90
C LEU A 333 109.53 36.10 0.16
N VAL A 334 108.45 35.52 0.67
CA VAL A 334 107.09 35.79 0.15
C VAL A 334 106.68 37.21 0.53
N ALA A 335 106.51 38.07 -0.48
CA ALA A 335 106.22 39.50 -0.29
C ALA A 335 105.01 39.77 0.62
N LEU A 336 104.00 38.91 0.56
CA LEU A 336 102.78 39.02 1.37
C LEU A 336 103.04 38.83 2.87
N TYR A 337 104.09 38.11 3.26
CA TYR A 337 104.47 37.91 4.66
C TYR A 337 105.33 39.06 5.22
N LEU A 338 105.85 39.92 4.33
CA LEU A 338 106.72 41.03 4.70
C LEU A 338 105.96 42.28 5.14
N THR A 339 104.68 42.42 4.80
CA THR A 339 103.92 43.65 5.06
C THR A 339 102.93 43.44 6.21
N PRO A 340 102.69 44.45 7.07
CA PRO A 340 101.73 44.34 8.15
C PRO A 340 100.29 44.28 7.61
N THR A 341 99.36 43.87 8.48
CA THR A 341 97.93 43.70 8.16
C THR A 341 97.31 45.00 7.66
N ALA A 342 97.74 46.14 8.23
CA ALA A 342 97.32 47.48 7.80
C ALA A 342 97.63 47.79 6.32
N HIS A 343 98.56 47.05 5.71
CA HIS A 343 98.95 47.18 4.30
C HIS A 343 98.52 45.95 3.47
N GLY A 344 97.60 45.13 3.98
CA GLY A 344 97.09 43.93 3.30
C GLY A 344 98.02 42.72 3.33
N GLY A 345 99.06 42.73 4.17
CA GLY A 345 99.97 41.61 4.36
C GLY A 345 99.70 40.78 5.61
N TYR A 346 100.58 39.82 5.88
CA TYR A 346 100.46 38.86 6.98
C TYR A 346 101.59 38.96 8.04
N LEU A 347 102.36 40.05 8.07
CA LEU A 347 103.49 40.18 9.01
C LEU A 347 103.06 40.12 10.49
N ASP A 348 101.86 40.61 10.84
CA ASP A 348 101.37 40.51 12.23
C ASP A 348 100.97 39.07 12.58
N LEU A 349 100.45 38.30 11.62
CA LEU A 349 100.20 36.87 11.77
C LEU A 349 101.51 36.09 11.90
N VAL A 350 102.50 36.40 11.06
CA VAL A 350 103.87 35.86 11.17
C VAL A 350 104.41 36.08 12.59
N ARG A 351 104.36 37.31 13.10
CA ARG A 351 104.81 37.64 14.45
C ARG A 351 104.07 36.84 15.52
N THR A 352 102.75 36.70 15.37
CA THR A 352 101.90 35.90 16.27
C THR A 352 102.29 34.43 16.27
N ILE A 353 102.50 33.84 15.10
CA ILE A 353 102.97 32.46 14.93
C ILE A 353 104.30 32.27 15.65
N VAL A 354 105.29 33.14 15.40
CA VAL A 354 106.61 33.06 16.05
C VAL A 354 106.50 33.16 17.57
N ALA A 355 105.72 34.11 18.08
CA ALA A 355 105.51 34.26 19.52
C ALA A 355 104.85 33.02 20.14
N GLN A 356 103.82 32.45 19.48
CA GLN A 356 103.17 31.22 19.94
C GLN A 356 104.10 30.02 19.90
N THR A 357 104.92 29.87 18.85
CA THR A 357 105.92 28.80 18.77
C THR A 357 106.91 28.89 19.93
N ILE A 358 107.44 30.08 20.21
CA ILE A 358 108.33 30.33 21.37
C ILE A 358 107.62 29.92 22.67
N ALA A 359 106.39 30.38 22.89
CA ALA A 359 105.63 30.08 24.10
C ALA A 359 105.35 28.56 24.25
N ASN A 360 104.99 27.88 23.17
CA ASN A 360 104.71 26.45 23.18
C ASN A 360 105.98 25.63 23.50
N ILE A 361 107.13 26.04 22.98
CA ILE A 361 108.42 25.38 23.24
C ILE A 361 108.86 25.63 24.70
N GLN A 362 108.64 26.82 25.24
CA GLN A 362 108.88 27.10 26.66
C GLN A 362 107.96 26.28 27.55
N ALA A 363 106.68 26.19 27.21
CA ALA A 363 105.69 25.43 27.97
C ALA A 363 105.99 23.92 28.00
N SER A 364 106.64 23.39 26.94
CA SER A 364 107.11 22.00 26.90
C SER A 364 108.48 21.79 27.58
N GLY A 365 109.07 22.83 28.18
CA GLY A 365 110.37 22.77 28.86
C GLY A 365 111.58 22.89 27.93
N GLY A 366 111.38 23.22 26.66
CA GLY A 366 112.45 23.47 25.70
C GLY A 366 113.17 24.80 25.95
N SER A 367 114.45 24.88 25.59
CA SER A 367 115.21 26.13 25.60
C SER A 367 114.90 26.94 24.34
N THR A 368 114.52 28.20 24.49
CA THR A 368 114.28 29.09 23.34
C THR A 368 115.52 29.86 22.90
N GLY A 369 116.69 29.62 23.52
CA GLY A 369 117.94 30.31 23.20
C GLY A 369 117.79 31.83 23.08
N GLN A 370 118.13 32.38 21.91
CA GLN A 370 118.03 33.82 21.61
C GLN A 370 116.66 34.24 21.02
N ALA A 371 115.69 33.33 20.89
CA ALA A 371 114.46 33.58 20.14
C ALA A 371 113.64 34.78 20.67
N ALA A 372 113.50 34.93 21.98
CA ALA A 372 112.75 36.04 22.57
C ALA A 372 113.42 37.41 22.31
N SER A 373 114.76 37.46 22.35
CA SER A 373 115.51 38.68 22.03
C SER A 373 115.36 39.05 20.55
N LEU A 374 115.46 38.06 19.65
CA LEU A 374 115.27 38.25 18.22
C LEU A 374 113.83 38.68 17.87
N LEU A 375 112.83 38.13 18.57
CA LEU A 375 111.44 38.57 18.45
C LEU A 375 111.28 40.04 18.84
N SER A 376 111.86 40.45 19.97
CA SER A 376 111.84 41.85 20.45
C SER A 376 112.51 42.81 19.46
N GLN A 377 113.66 42.42 18.90
CA GLN A 377 114.33 43.19 17.85
C GLN A 377 113.45 43.29 16.58
N GLY A 378 112.79 42.20 16.20
CA GLY A 378 111.84 42.19 15.09
C GLY A 378 110.66 43.14 15.34
N ASP A 379 110.12 43.17 16.56
CA ASP A 379 109.06 44.09 16.97
C ASP A 379 109.51 45.55 16.90
N ALA A 380 110.76 45.85 17.28
CA ALA A 380 111.35 47.18 17.13
C ALA A 380 111.51 47.58 15.66
N ALA A 381 112.03 46.69 14.81
CA ALA A 381 112.16 46.93 13.37
C ALA A 381 110.79 47.15 12.71
N ARG A 382 109.77 46.37 13.10
CA ARG A 382 108.38 46.52 12.63
C ARG A 382 107.83 47.89 12.98
N THR A 383 108.06 48.34 14.22
CA THR A 383 107.62 49.66 14.71
C THR A 383 108.33 50.80 13.99
N ALA A 384 109.59 50.59 13.59
CA ALA A 384 110.36 51.53 12.78
C ALA A 384 109.96 51.56 11.29
N GLY A 385 109.01 50.73 10.86
CA GLY A 385 108.61 50.60 9.45
C GLY A 385 109.56 49.76 8.60
N ASP A 386 110.62 49.19 9.18
CA ASP A 386 111.50 48.23 8.50
C ASP A 386 110.88 46.83 8.53
N PHE A 387 109.83 46.66 7.73
CA PHE A 387 109.06 45.42 7.72
C PHE A 387 109.85 44.22 7.19
N LYS A 388 110.80 44.45 6.25
CA LYS A 388 111.70 43.41 5.73
C LYS A 388 112.70 42.97 6.79
N GLY A 389 113.30 43.91 7.51
CA GLY A 389 114.18 43.63 8.65
C GLY A 389 113.42 42.90 9.76
N ALA A 390 112.20 43.34 10.08
CA ALA A 390 111.33 42.69 11.05
C ALA A 390 111.04 41.22 10.69
N TYR A 391 110.61 40.95 9.45
CA TYR A 391 110.39 39.57 8.99
C TYR A 391 111.65 38.72 9.12
N THR A 392 112.80 39.25 8.71
CA THR A 392 114.08 38.56 8.80
C THR A 392 114.43 38.19 10.25
N LEU A 393 114.16 39.10 11.19
CA LEU A 393 114.37 38.86 12.62
C LEU A 393 113.37 37.84 13.19
N TYR A 394 112.09 37.91 12.81
CA TYR A 394 111.08 36.92 13.18
C TYR A 394 111.43 35.52 12.68
N ARG A 395 111.97 35.41 11.47
CA ARG A 395 112.46 34.14 10.91
C ARG A 395 113.62 33.55 11.70
N LYS A 396 114.61 34.38 12.07
CA LYS A 396 115.71 33.95 12.95
C LYS A 396 115.19 33.53 14.32
N ALA A 397 114.24 34.26 14.88
CA ALA A 397 113.60 33.94 16.15
C ALA A 397 112.88 32.58 16.09
N TYR A 398 112.08 32.34 15.05
CA TYR A 398 111.40 31.07 14.83
C TYR A 398 112.37 29.89 14.79
N LYS A 399 113.43 29.99 13.99
CA LYS A 399 114.46 28.95 13.89
C LYS A 399 115.25 28.76 15.17
N ALA A 400 115.51 29.84 15.93
CA ALA A 400 116.18 29.75 17.22
C ALA A 400 115.30 29.06 18.27
N ALA A 401 113.97 29.19 18.15
CA ALA A 401 113.03 28.50 19.02
C ALA A 401 112.87 27.02 18.64
N ALA A 402 112.77 26.71 17.34
CA ALA A 402 112.50 25.37 16.83
C ALA A 402 113.73 24.42 16.76
N LYS A 403 114.90 24.87 17.21
CA LYS A 403 116.12 24.06 17.36
C LYS A 403 116.11 23.37 18.72
#